data_AF-A0A529L6G6-F1
#
_entry.id   AF-A0A529L6G6-F1
#
_cell.length_a   1.000
_cell.length_b   1.000
_cell.length_c   1.000
_cell.angle_alpha   90.00
_cell.angle_beta   90.00
_cell.angle_gamma   90.00
#
_symmetry.space_group_name_H-M   'P 1'
#
loop_
_entity.id
_entity.type
_entity.pdbx_description
1 polymer ?
#
loop_
_entity_poly.entity_id
_entity_poly.type
_entity_poly.pdbx_seq_one_letter_code
_entity_poly.pdbx_strand_id
1 'polypeptide(L)' 'MALLVIDDLAKTYDKVTALTGINLSVEAGEFVTLLGPSGSGKTTLLMSLA' A
#
# COMPACT_ATOMS: atom_id res chain seq x y z
N MET A 1 7.48 15.45 -9.03
CA MET A 1 7.90 15.16 -7.65
C MET A 1 6.69 14.53 -7.04
N ALA A 2 6.82 13.28 -6.59
CA ALA A 2 5.68 12.47 -6.19
C ALA A 2 4.84 13.18 -5.13
N LEU A 3 3.53 13.16 -5.32
CA LEU A 3 2.55 13.69 -4.38
C LEU A 3 2.46 12.79 -3.15
N LEU A 4 2.60 11.48 -3.35
CA LEU A 4 2.61 10.47 -2.31
C LEU A 4 3.84 9.58 -2.48
N VAL A 5 4.55 9.33 -1.39
CA VAL A 5 5.66 8.37 -1.32
C VAL A 5 5.43 7.45 -0.12
N ILE A 6 5.49 6.15 -0.37
CA ILE A 6 5.58 5.08 0.61
C ILE A 6 6.95 4.45 0.46
N ASP A 7 7.69 4.37 1.56
CA ASP A 7 9.02 3.75 1.63
C ASP A 7 9.00 2.66 2.71
N ASP A 8 9.33 1.44 2.31
CA ASP A 8 9.42 0.22 3.13
C ASP A 8 8.24 -0.05 4.09
N LEU A 9 6.99 0.17 3.63
CA LEU A 9 5.82 -0.02 4.48
C LEU A 9 5.56 -1.51 4.78
N ALA A 10 5.55 -1.83 6.07
CA ALA A 10 5.12 -3.12 6.60
C ALA A 10 3.91 -2.97 7.53
N LYS A 11 3.02 -3.96 7.52
CA LYS A 11 1.85 -4.01 8.42
C LYS A 11 1.55 -5.43 8.82
N THR A 12 1.48 -5.66 10.13
CA THR A 12 1.10 -6.93 10.73
C THR A 12 -0.12 -6.74 11.62
N TYR A 13 -1.07 -7.67 11.52
CA TYR A 13 -2.20 -7.83 12.43
C TYR A 13 -1.99 -9.12 13.21
N ASP A 14 -1.80 -9.02 14.51
CA ASP A 14 -1.48 -10.15 15.40
C ASP A 14 -0.34 -11.02 14.83
N LYS A 15 -0.68 -12.20 14.30
CA LYS A 15 0.27 -13.18 13.73
C LYS A 15 0.35 -13.15 12.20
N VAL A 16 -0.40 -12.26 11.54
CA VAL A 16 -0.50 -12.19 10.08
C VAL A 16 0.15 -10.92 9.57
N THR A 17 1.25 -11.07 8.84
CA THR A 17 1.86 -9.96 8.09
C THR A 17 1.08 -9.73 6.81
N ALA A 18 0.38 -8.60 6.73
CA ALA A 18 -0.46 -8.22 5.62
C ALA A 18 0.27 -7.40 4.54
N LEU A 19 1.28 -6.62 4.92
CA LEU A 19 2.15 -5.87 4.02
C LEU A 19 3.61 -6.08 4.43
N THR A 20 4.50 -6.25 3.46
CA THR A 20 5.94 -6.43 3.70
C THR A 20 6.72 -5.58 2.70
N GLY A 21 7.41 -4.54 3.19
CA GLY A 21 8.31 -3.69 2.41
C GLY A 21 7.70 -3.07 1.15
N ILE A 22 6.50 -2.50 1.28
CA ILE A 22 5.82 -1.85 0.16
C ILE A 22 6.46 -0.49 -0.13
N ASN A 23 6.91 -0.33 -1.37
CA ASN A 23 7.43 0.92 -1.91
C ASN A 23 6.50 1.40 -3.03
N LEU A 24 6.01 2.64 -2.94
CA LEU A 24 5.09 3.21 -3.92
C LEU A 24 5.30 4.72 -4.02
N SER A 25 5.38 5.25 -5.24
CA SER A 25 5.33 6.68 -5.51
C SER A 25 4.16 6.97 -6.43
N VAL A 26 3.35 7.98 -6.12
CA VAL A 26 2.23 8.41 -6.96
C VAL A 26 2.42 9.89 -7.27
N GLU A 27 2.41 10.25 -8.54
CA GLU A 27 2.52 11.64 -8.99
C GLU A 27 1.18 12.38 -8.92
N ALA A 28 1.22 13.71 -8.89
CA ALA A 28 0.00 14.51 -8.87
C ALA A 28 -0.82 14.31 -10.15
N GLY A 29 -2.12 14.01 -9.98
CA GLY A 29 -3.04 13.74 -11.10
C GLY A 29 -3.00 12.30 -11.63
N GLU A 30 -2.15 11.44 -11.07
CA GLU A 30 -2.11 10.02 -11.43
C GLU A 30 -3.30 9.26 -10.82
N PHE A 31 -3.93 8.39 -11.62
CA PHE A 31 -5.02 7.52 -11.18
C PHE A 31 -4.53 6.07 -11.13
N VAL A 32 -4.31 5.56 -9.92
CA VAL A 32 -3.74 4.22 -9.69
C VAL A 32 -4.80 3.25 -9.21
N THR A 33 -4.74 2.01 -9.68
CA THR A 33 -5.60 0.91 -9.20
C THR A 33 -4.75 -0.21 -8.60
N LEU A 34 -5.17 -0.74 -7.46
CA LEU A 34 -4.54 -1.91 -6.84
C LEU A 34 -5.26 -3.18 -7.29
N LEU A 35 -4.54 -4.09 -7.95
CA LEU A 35 -5.06 -5.37 -8.43
C LEU A 35 -4.45 -6.54 -7.68
N GLY A 36 -5.23 -7.61 -7.51
CA GLY A 36 -4.78 -8.84 -6.85
C GLY A 36 -5.92 -9.64 -6.24
N PRO A 37 -5.69 -10.92 -5.88
CA PRO A 37 -6.71 -11.79 -5.29
C PRO A 37 -7.21 -11.27 -3.93
N SER A 38 -8.32 -11.82 -3.44
CA SER A 38 -8.79 -11.51 -2.08
C SER A 38 -7.70 -11.85 -1.05
N GLY A 39 -7.53 -10.98 -0.04
CA GLY A 39 -6.50 -11.15 0.99
C GLY A 39 -5.09 -10.64 0.63
N SER A 40 -4.86 -10.13 -0.58
CA SER A 40 -3.52 -9.67 -1.02
C SER A 40 -3.02 -8.35 -0.40
N GLY A 41 -3.68 -7.82 0.62
CA GLY A 41 -3.25 -6.58 1.31
C GLY A 41 -3.72 -5.26 0.69
N LYS A 42 -4.52 -5.25 -0.39
CA LYS A 42 -5.00 -4.00 -1.05
C LYS A 42 -5.71 -3.03 -0.08
N THR A 43 -6.72 -3.53 0.64
CA THR A 43 -7.47 -2.73 1.62
C THR A 43 -6.56 -2.31 2.76
N THR A 44 -5.65 -3.18 3.21
CA THR A 44 -4.65 -2.83 4.23
C THR A 44 -3.75 -1.68 3.78
N LEU A 45 -3.30 -1.69 2.52
CA LEU A 45 -2.48 -0.61 1.95
C LEU A 45 -3.26 0.70 1.90
N LEU A 46 -4.48 0.69 1.36
CA LEU A 46 -5.33 1.90 1.32
C LEU A 46 -5.65 2.43 2.72
N MET A 47 -5.92 1.56 3.69
CA MET A 47 -6.16 1.95 5.08
C MET A 47 -4.90 2.47 5.79
N SER A 48 -3.71 2.11 5.32
CA SER A 48 -2.45 2.64 5.86
C SER A 48 -2.11 4.02 5.27
N LEU A 49 -2.78 4.42 4.18
CA LEU A 49 -2.63 5.71 3.51
C LEU A 49 -3.61 6.78 4.00
N ALA A 50 -4.77 6.37 4.53
CA ALA A 50 -5.81 7.23 5.07
C ALA A 50 -5.52 7.65 6.51
#